data_AF-A0AAP4V3D1-F1
#
_entry.id   AF-A0AAP4V3D1-F1
#
_cell.length_a   1.000
_cell.length_b   1.000
_cell.length_c   1.000
_cell.angle_alpha   90.00
_cell.angle_beta   90.00
_cell.angle_gamma   90.00
#
_symmetry.space_group_name_H-M   'P 1'
#
loop_
_entity.id
_entity.type
_entity.pdbx_description
1 polymer ?
#
loop_
_entity_poly.entity_id
_entity_poly.type
_entity_poly.pdbx_seq_one_letter_code
_entity_poly.pdbx_strand_id
1 'polypeptide(L)'
;MFFRIWTRKEAVLKAKGTGFYTHPVSIFVPENSGIIKGGDFLYNSFLLDPDYIVSVALKCSKNKKYTFSIKEILLKELIDLYKTLS
;
A
#
# COMPACT_ATOMS: atom_id res chain seq x y z
N MET A 1 -2.09 10.08 12.82
CA MET A 1 -3.01 8.92 12.92
C MET A 1 -3.99 8.85 11.76
N PHE A 2 -4.74 9.93 11.49
CA PHE A 2 -5.72 10.02 10.40
C PHE A 2 -5.21 9.57 9.02
N PHE A 3 -4.11 10.13 8.52
CA PHE A 3 -3.60 9.81 7.17
C PHE A 3 -3.20 8.35 6.97
N ARG A 4 -2.77 7.65 8.03
CA ARG A 4 -2.47 6.22 7.98
C ARG A 4 -3.75 5.40 7.78
N ILE A 5 -4.80 5.72 8.53
CA ILE A 5 -6.10 5.08 8.41
C ILE A 5 -6.67 5.34 7.01
N TRP A 6 -6.66 6.60 6.57
CA TRP A 6 -7.13 7.01 5.25
C TRP A 6 -6.41 6.24 4.13
N THR A 7 -5.07 6.31 4.07
CA THR A 7 -4.30 5.67 3.00
C THR A 7 -4.39 4.14 3.02
N ARG A 8 -4.58 3.50 4.18
CA ARG A 8 -4.85 2.05 4.25
C ARG A 8 -6.23 1.70 3.69
N LYS A 9 -7.27 2.49 3.98
CA LYS A 9 -8.61 2.27 3.40
C LYS A 9 -8.56 2.41 1.88
N GLU A 10 -7.91 3.45 1.38
CA GLU A 10 -7.67 3.66 -0.05
C GLU A 10 -6.89 2.51 -0.68
N ALA A 11 -5.86 1.99 -0.01
CA ALA A 11 -5.10 0.83 -0.50
C ALA A 11 -5.98 -0.43 -0.63
N VAL A 12 -6.91 -0.66 0.30
CA VAL A 12 -7.88 -1.78 0.20
C VAL A 12 -8.83 -1.57 -0.98
N LEU A 13 -9.34 -0.36 -1.19
CA LEU A 13 -10.21 -0.04 -2.33
C LEU A 13 -9.51 -0.30 -3.67
N LYS A 14 -8.25 0.15 -3.78
CA LYS A 14 -7.41 -0.10 -4.96
C LYS A 14 -7.15 -1.59 -5.18
N ALA A 15 -6.84 -2.33 -4.11
CA ALA A 15 -6.60 -3.77 -4.21
C ALA A 15 -7.86 -4.57 -4.59
N LYS A 16 -9.05 -4.10 -4.18
CA LYS A 16 -10.33 -4.71 -4.55
C LYS A 16 -10.86 -4.26 -5.91
N GLY A 17 -10.44 -3.09 -6.39
CA GLY A 17 -10.96 -2.48 -7.62
C GLY A 17 -12.36 -1.87 -7.50
N THR A 18 -12.84 -1.58 -6.26
CA THR A 18 -14.22 -1.13 -6.04
C THR A 18 -14.40 0.39 -6.02
N GLY A 19 -13.31 1.18 -6.00
CA GLY A 19 -13.39 2.64 -5.99
C GLY A 19 -14.35 3.17 -4.92
N PHE A 20 -15.18 4.15 -5.30
CA PHE A 20 -16.15 4.80 -4.40
C PHE A 20 -17.48 4.04 -4.24
N TYR A 21 -17.64 2.88 -4.88
CA TYR A 21 -18.84 2.06 -4.68
C TYR A 21 -18.90 1.41 -3.29
N THR A 22 -17.79 1.43 -2.55
CA THR A 22 -17.72 0.97 -1.16
C THR A 22 -17.67 2.17 -0.21
N HIS A 23 -18.59 2.22 0.75
CA HIS A 23 -18.62 3.31 1.72
C HIS A 23 -17.38 3.25 2.65
N PRO A 24 -16.65 4.37 2.88
CA PRO A 24 -15.41 4.34 3.67
C PRO A 24 -15.57 3.80 5.11
N VAL A 25 -16.76 3.92 5.69
CA VAL A 25 -17.07 3.42 7.04
C VAL A 25 -17.10 1.90 7.09
N SER A 26 -17.45 1.21 6.00
CA SER A 26 -17.48 -0.26 5.96
C SER A 26 -16.09 -0.90 5.79
N ILE A 27 -15.04 -0.08 5.69
CA ILE A 27 -13.66 -0.53 5.51
C ILE A 27 -12.94 -0.45 6.86
N PHE A 28 -12.68 -1.62 7.44
CA PHE A 28 -11.91 -1.74 8.68
C PHE A 28 -10.44 -1.98 8.35
N VAL A 29 -9.57 -1.14 8.91
CA VAL A 29 -8.11 -1.24 8.75
C VAL A 29 -7.45 -1.09 10.12
N PRO A 30 -6.33 -1.78 10.39
CA PRO A 30 -5.60 -1.61 11.64
C PRO A 30 -5.03 -0.19 11.75
N GLU A 31 -4.97 0.35 12.97
CA GLU A 31 -4.44 1.69 13.22
C GLU A 31 -2.93 1.69 13.50
N ASN A 32 -2.43 0.61 14.09
CA ASN A 32 -1.05 0.49 14.54
C ASN A 32 -0.05 0.49 13.38
N SER A 33 1.16 0.99 13.63
CA SER A 33 2.27 1.00 12.68
C SER A 33 2.92 -0.38 12.51
N GLY A 34 3.70 -0.53 11.44
CA GLY A 34 4.41 -1.77 11.12
C GLY A 34 3.62 -2.71 10.21
N ILE A 35 4.16 -3.92 10.05
CA ILE A 35 3.57 -4.98 9.23
C ILE A 35 2.51 -5.72 10.06
N ILE A 36 1.24 -5.57 9.69
CA ILE A 36 0.12 -6.07 10.49
C ILE A 36 -0.90 -6.75 9.60
N LYS A 37 -1.39 -7.92 10.01
CA LYS A 37 -2.49 -8.61 9.34
C LYS A 37 -3.84 -8.10 9.85
N GLY A 38 -4.78 -7.82 8.94
CA GLY A 38 -6.16 -7.45 9.27
C GLY A 38 -7.14 -7.97 8.22
N GLY A 39 -8.04 -8.87 8.62
CA GLY A 39 -8.90 -9.58 7.67
C GLY A 39 -8.08 -10.33 6.61
N ASP A 40 -8.40 -10.07 5.33
CA ASP A 40 -7.77 -10.71 4.17
C ASP A 40 -6.44 -10.10 3.74
N PHE A 41 -6.01 -9.00 4.36
CA PHE A 41 -4.88 -8.21 3.92
C PHE A 41 -3.77 -8.13 4.96
N LEU A 42 -2.54 -8.03 4.47
CA LEU A 42 -1.36 -7.60 5.20
C LEU A 42 -1.10 -6.13 4.89
N TYR A 43 -0.92 -5.32 5.92
CA TYR A 43 -0.74 -3.89 5.81
C TYR A 43 0.67 -3.50 6.18
N ASN A 44 1.23 -2.54 5.45
CA ASN A 44 2.37 -1.75 5.91
C ASN A 44 2.18 -0.30 5.50
N SER A 45 2.79 0.62 6.25
CA SER A 45 2.79 2.04 5.89
C SER A 45 4.16 2.64 6.09
N PHE A 46 4.61 3.42 5.12
CA PHE A 46 5.90 4.06 5.06
C PHE A 46 5.73 5.57 5.04
N LEU A 47 6.64 6.28 5.70
CA LEU A 47 6.82 7.71 5.48
C LEU A 47 7.74 7.86 4.27
N LEU A 48 7.27 8.54 3.23
CA LEU A 48 8.13 8.91 2.09
C LEU A 48 9.00 10.11 2.44
N ASP A 49 8.40 11.05 3.17
CA ASP A 49 9.01 12.24 3.76
C ASP A 49 8.24 12.57 5.07
N PRO A 50 8.53 13.67 5.77
CA PRO A 50 7.84 14.03 7.01
C PRO A 50 6.31 14.19 6.90
N ASP A 51 5.80 14.58 5.74
CA ASP A 51 4.41 15.00 5.52
C ASP A 51 3.61 13.98 4.68
N TYR A 52 4.28 13.09 3.95
CA TYR A 52 3.65 12.13 3.05
C TYR A 52 3.80 10.67 3.53
N ILE A 53 2.66 9.98 3.56
CA ILE A 53 2.57 8.57 3.93
C ILE A 53 2.06 7.72 2.76
N VAL A 54 2.70 6.58 2.54
CA VAL A 54 2.24 5.54 1.61
C VAL A 54 1.83 4.32 2.41
N SER A 55 0.68 3.76 2.08
CA SER A 55 0.21 2.50 2.65
C SER A 55 0.02 1.44 1.57
N VAL A 56 0.38 0.21 1.90
CA VAL A 56 0.19 -0.97 1.05
C VAL A 56 -0.78 -1.91 1.75
N ALA A 57 -1.75 -2.43 1.00
CA ALA A 57 -2.62 -3.52 1.41
C ALA A 57 -2.40 -4.70 0.47
N LEU A 58 -1.85 -5.79 0.99
CA LEU A 58 -1.48 -6.97 0.22
C LEU A 58 -2.38 -8.16 0.56
N LYS A 59 -3.08 -8.72 -0.43
CA LYS A 59 -3.82 -9.98 -0.25
C LYS A 59 -2.83 -11.14 -0.26
N CYS A 60 -2.58 -11.71 0.91
CA CYS A 60 -1.56 -12.77 1.07
C CYS A 60 -2.09 -14.15 0.65
N SER A 61 -1.24 -14.94 0.01
CA SER A 61 -1.46 -16.38 -0.15
C SER A 61 -1.09 -17.11 1.15
N LYS A 62 -1.76 -18.24 1.43
CA LYS A 62 -1.36 -19.12 2.54
C LYS A 62 0.10 -19.56 2.34
N ASN A 63 0.87 -19.59 3.43
CA ASN A 63 2.26 -20.09 3.50
C ASN A 63 3.34 -19.24 2.80
N LYS A 64 3.08 -17.98 2.46
CA LYS A 64 4.14 -17.05 2.00
C LYS A 64 4.45 -16.00 3.05
N LYS A 65 5.75 -15.75 3.26
CA LYS A 65 6.24 -14.59 4.00
C LYS A 65 6.48 -13.45 3.02
N TYR A 66 6.11 -12.24 3.42
CA TYR A 66 6.24 -11.05 2.61
C TYR A 66 7.07 -10.02 3.36
N THR A 67 7.97 -9.39 2.64
CA THR A 67 8.72 -8.21 3.08
C THR A 67 8.25 -7.03 2.25
N PHE A 68 8.35 -5.84 2.82
CA PHE A 68 8.06 -4.61 2.11
C PHE A 68 9.30 -3.73 2.18
N SER A 69 9.72 -3.21 1.04
CA SER A 69 10.80 -2.23 0.91
C SER A 69 10.33 -1.10 0.01
N ILE A 70 10.90 0.08 0.24
CA ILE A 70 10.78 1.22 -0.66
C ILE A 70 12.13 1.43 -1.33
N LYS A 71 12.07 1.73 -2.62
CA LYS A 71 13.21 2.15 -3.41
C LYS A 71 12.80 3.38 -4.20
N GLU A 72 13.55 4.46 -4.03
CA GLU A 72 13.44 5.63 -4.90
C GLU A 72 14.09 5.33 -6.25
N ILE A 73 13.45 5.77 -7.33
CA ILE A 73 13.91 5.56 -8.70
C ILE A 73 13.98 6.93 -9.38
N LEU A 74 15.13 7.25 -9.97
CA LEU A 74 15.31 8.49 -10.71
C LEU A 74 14.64 8.39 -12.08
N LEU A 75 14.17 9.52 -12.62
CA LEU A 75 13.56 9.57 -13.95
C LEU A 75 14.48 8.97 -15.03
N LYS A 76 15.79 9.21 -14.94
CA LYS A 76 16.77 8.64 -15.86
C LYS A 76 16.74 7.10 -15.83
N GLU A 77 16.71 6.50 -14.65
CA GLU A 77 16.66 5.04 -14.50
C GLU A 77 15.38 4.47 -15.12
N LEU A 78 14.25 5.19 -14.98
CA LEU A 78 12.98 4.79 -15.60
C LEU A 78 13.03 4.87 -17.14
N ILE A 79 13.66 5.92 -17.69
CA ILE A 79 13.85 6.09 -19.13
C ILE A 79 14.78 5.00 -19.69
N ASP A 80 15.88 4.71 -18.99
CA ASP A 80 16.83 3.69 -19.40
C ASP A 80 16.17 2.30 -19.39
N LEU A 81 15.35 1.99 -18.38
CA LEU A 81 14.55 0.75 -18.35
C LEU A 81 13.58 0.65 -19.54
N TYR A 82 12.86 1.73 -19.87
CA TYR A 82 11.93 1.72 -20.99
C TYR A 82 12.62 1.38 -22.32
N LYS A 83 13.79 1.96 -22.58
CA LYS A 83 14.58 1.69 -23.79
C LYS A 83 15.06 0.24 -23.89
N THR A 84 15.24 -0.45 -22.77
CA THR A 84 15.61 -1.88 -22.77
C THR A 84 14.44 -2.82 -23.02
N LEU A 85 13.21 -2.35 -22.83
CA LEU A 85 11.98 -3.12 -23.02
C LEU A 85 11.33 -2.90 -24.40
N SER A 86 11.73 -1.82 -25.10
CA SER A 86 11.34 -1.49 -26.48
C SER A 86 12.28 -2.11 -27.50
#